data_AF-A0A536C6X5-F1
#
_entry.id   AF-A0A536C6X5-F1
#
_cell.length_a   1.000
_cell.length_b   1.000
_cell.length_c   1.000
_cell.angle_alpha   90.00
_cell.angle_beta   90.00
_cell.angle_gamma   90.00
#
_symmetry.space_group_name_H-M   'P 1'
#
loop_
_entity.id
_entity.type
_entity.pdbx_description
1 polymer ?
#
loop_
_entity_poly.entity_id
_entity_poly.type
_entity_poly.pdbx_seq_one_letter_code
_entity_poly.pdbx_strand_id
1 'polypeptide(L)'
;MDDGPHARLRRRKRRIDEHLRELAEMGELSKLPGEGAPLVDDDPTAGDRWAARHIAKNANVAPEFVELRREIADRRNSLVRRLRAHREWLEDRAALLRDLPAERILDAARATTDFDGRVGSELRSAIGEINALVARHNLRVPIALQIVPLALEDLRGD
;
A
#
# COMPACT_ATOMS: atom_id res chain seq x y z
N MET A 1 6.94 -21.48 -8.37
CA MET A 1 5.49 -21.73 -8.37
C MET A 1 4.85 -20.62 -7.57
N ASP A 2 4.27 -19.63 -8.27
CA ASP A 2 3.76 -18.39 -7.69
C ASP A 2 2.29 -18.58 -7.29
N ASP A 3 2.04 -18.91 -6.02
CA ASP A 3 0.69 -18.98 -5.46
C ASP A 3 0.22 -17.53 -5.19
N GLY A 4 -0.33 -16.90 -6.23
CA GLY A 4 -0.87 -15.54 -6.19
C GLY A 4 -1.96 -15.36 -5.11
N PRO A 5 -2.30 -14.11 -4.74
CA PRO A 5 -3.21 -13.80 -3.62
C PRO A 5 -4.56 -14.53 -3.69
N HIS A 6 -5.08 -14.77 -4.89
CA HIS A 6 -6.33 -15.49 -5.12
C HIS A 6 -6.24 -16.99 -4.80
N ALA A 7 -5.08 -17.62 -5.02
CA ALA A 7 -4.86 -19.04 -4.71
C ALA A 7 -4.87 -19.26 -3.18
N ARG A 8 -4.24 -18.36 -2.42
CA ARG A 8 -4.23 -18.40 -0.94
C ARG A 8 -5.64 -18.26 -0.35
N LEU A 9 -6.44 -17.34 -0.89
CA LEU A 9 -7.84 -17.15 -0.46
C LEU A 9 -8.69 -18.40 -0.73
N ARG A 10 -8.55 -19.02 -1.91
CA ARG A 10 -9.25 -20.27 -2.25
C ARG A 10 -8.89 -21.42 -1.31
N ARG A 11 -7.59 -21.59 -0.99
CA ARG A 11 -7.14 -22.62 -0.04
C ARG A 11 -7.71 -22.41 1.35
N ARG A 12 -7.75 -21.15 1.84
CA ARG A 12 -8.33 -20.81 3.14
C ARG A 12 -9.84 -21.07 3.16
N LYS A 13 -10.57 -20.66 2.12
CA LYS A 13 -12.00 -20.93 1.98
C LYS A 13 -12.29 -22.44 2.06
N ARG A 14 -11.56 -23.24 1.28
CA ARG A 14 -11.72 -24.71 1.29
C ARG A 14 -11.53 -25.31 2.69
N ARG A 15 -10.53 -24.85 3.45
CA ARG A 15 -10.27 -25.34 4.81
C ARG A 15 -11.40 -24.96 5.78
N ILE A 16 -11.96 -23.76 5.65
CA ILE A 16 -13.12 -23.32 6.45
C ILE A 16 -14.34 -24.17 6.10
N ASP A 17 -14.58 -24.40 4.82
CA ASP A 17 -15.71 -25.23 4.35
C ASP A 17 -15.60 -26.69 4.83
N GLU A 18 -14.38 -27.23 4.89
CA GLU A 18 -14.09 -28.57 5.44
C GLU A 18 -14.44 -28.65 6.92
N HIS A 19 -13.94 -27.68 7.70
CA HIS A 19 -14.13 -27.64 9.15
C HIS A 19 -15.60 -27.41 9.54
N LEU A 20 -16.32 -26.57 8.79
CA LEU A 20 -17.75 -26.39 9.00
C LEU A 20 -18.54 -27.68 8.71
N ARG A 21 -18.10 -28.48 7.72
CA ARG A 21 -18.69 -29.80 7.45
C ARG A 21 -18.47 -30.77 8.61
N GLU A 22 -17.25 -30.85 9.13
CA GLU A 22 -16.93 -31.67 10.30
C GLU A 22 -17.76 -31.27 11.52
N LEU A 23 -17.88 -29.98 11.81
CA LEU A 23 -18.71 -29.47 12.91
C LEU A 23 -20.21 -29.77 12.71
N ALA A 24 -20.71 -29.70 11.47
CA ALA A 24 -22.08 -30.07 11.15
C ALA A 24 -22.33 -31.57 11.37
N GLU A 25 -21.41 -32.43 10.92
CA GLU A 25 -21.46 -33.89 11.09
C GLU A 25 -21.43 -34.30 12.57
N MET A 26 -20.66 -33.58 13.39
CA MET A 26 -20.60 -33.79 14.84
C MET A 26 -21.83 -33.24 15.59
N GLY A 27 -22.76 -32.56 14.90
CA GLY A 27 -23.92 -31.93 15.52
C GLY A 27 -23.60 -30.69 16.37
N GLU A 28 -22.36 -30.21 16.35
CA GLU A 28 -21.89 -29.03 17.07
C GLU A 28 -22.50 -27.73 16.53
N LEU A 29 -23.06 -27.78 15.31
CA LEU A 29 -23.80 -26.66 14.71
C LEU A 29 -25.32 -26.73 14.96
N SER A 30 -25.79 -27.71 15.76
CA SER A 30 -27.19 -27.83 16.14
C SER A 30 -27.53 -26.98 17.37
N LYS A 31 -28.78 -26.51 17.46
CA LYS A 31 -29.34 -25.62 18.49
C LYS A 31 -28.65 -24.26 18.59
N LEU A 32 -28.02 -23.80 17.52
CA LEU A 32 -27.48 -22.45 17.47
C LEU A 32 -28.62 -21.42 17.47
N PRO A 33 -28.44 -20.25 18.11
CA PRO A 33 -29.39 -19.16 18.01
C PRO A 33 -29.66 -18.80 16.53
N GLY A 34 -30.92 -18.92 16.09
CA GLY A 34 -31.31 -18.66 14.71
C GLY A 34 -31.14 -19.84 13.73
N GLU A 35 -30.87 -21.06 14.21
CA GLU A 35 -30.81 -22.26 13.36
C GLU A 35 -32.12 -22.45 12.56
N GLY A 36 -31.98 -22.66 11.24
CA GLY A 36 -33.11 -22.85 10.32
C GLY A 36 -33.93 -21.60 10.03
N ALA A 37 -33.65 -20.48 10.71
CA ALA A 37 -34.27 -19.21 10.39
C ALA A 37 -33.65 -18.63 9.11
N PRO A 38 -34.45 -18.09 8.18
CA PRO A 38 -33.90 -17.32 7.07
C PRO A 38 -33.07 -16.16 7.64
N LEU A 39 -31.90 -15.92 7.03
CA LEU A 39 -31.10 -14.74 7.34
C LEU A 39 -31.98 -13.51 7.07
N VAL A 40 -32.37 -12.82 8.14
CA VAL A 40 -33.10 -11.57 8.02
C VAL A 40 -32.05 -10.52 7.68
N ASP A 41 -32.02 -10.08 6.42
CA ASP A 41 -31.11 -9.03 5.97
C ASP A 41 -31.35 -7.72 6.73
N ASP A 42 -32.63 -7.44 7.04
CA ASP A 42 -33.07 -6.24 7.73
C ASP A 42 -33.24 -6.50 9.23
N ASP A 43 -32.16 -6.39 9.99
CA ASP A 43 -32.28 -6.14 11.42
C ASP A 43 -32.81 -4.71 11.64
N PRO A 44 -34.04 -4.52 12.15
CA PRO A 44 -34.62 -3.19 12.35
C PRO A 44 -33.83 -2.33 13.34
N THR A 45 -32.97 -2.96 14.15
CA THR A 45 -32.08 -2.29 15.11
C THR A 45 -30.72 -1.93 14.53
N ALA A 46 -30.39 -2.41 13.33
CA ALA A 46 -29.10 -2.16 12.68
C ALA A 46 -28.97 -0.71 12.15
N GLY A 47 -30.11 -0.01 12.02
CA GLY A 47 -30.23 1.44 11.82
C GLY A 47 -29.46 2.00 10.61
N ASP A 48 -29.27 3.31 10.59
CA ASP A 48 -28.59 4.04 9.51
C ASP A 48 -27.18 3.50 9.18
N ARG A 49 -26.50 2.92 10.18
CA ARG A 49 -25.15 2.34 10.00
C ARG A 49 -25.15 1.09 9.15
N TRP A 50 -26.18 0.24 9.24
CA TRP A 50 -26.31 -0.91 8.36
C TRP A 50 -26.68 -0.48 6.95
N ALA A 51 -27.64 0.44 6.80
CA ALA A 51 -28.04 0.94 5.49
C ALA A 51 -26.87 1.61 4.75
N ALA A 52 -26.09 2.44 5.44
CA ALA A 52 -24.89 3.06 4.87
C ALA A 52 -23.83 2.03 4.44
N ARG A 53 -23.60 0.98 5.24
CA ARG A 53 -22.66 -0.11 4.91
C ARG A 53 -23.17 -0.98 3.75
N HIS A 54 -24.47 -1.27 3.71
CA HIS A 54 -25.11 -2.04 2.67
C HIS A 54 -25.09 -1.29 1.33
N ILE A 55 -25.41 0.01 1.34
CA ILE A 55 -25.31 0.90 0.18
C ILE A 55 -23.84 0.99 -0.27
N ALA A 56 -22.88 1.24 0.62
CA ALA A 56 -21.47 1.31 0.25
C ALA A 56 -20.96 -0.01 -0.37
N LYS A 57 -21.36 -1.16 0.20
CA LYS A 57 -21.05 -2.49 -0.32
C LYS A 57 -21.65 -2.72 -1.71
N ASN A 58 -22.88 -2.28 -1.95
CA ASN A 58 -23.61 -2.54 -3.19
C ASN A 58 -23.34 -1.50 -4.29
N ALA A 59 -22.94 -0.28 -3.93
CA ALA A 59 -22.62 0.79 -4.87
C ALA A 59 -21.21 0.66 -5.49
N ASN A 60 -20.46 -0.39 -5.16
CA ASN A 60 -19.09 -0.62 -5.62
C ASN A 60 -18.14 0.56 -5.32
N VAL A 61 -18.44 1.35 -4.30
CA VAL A 61 -17.63 2.51 -3.88
C VAL A 61 -16.52 2.02 -2.96
N ALA A 62 -15.28 2.23 -3.36
CA ALA A 62 -14.13 1.90 -2.54
C ALA A 62 -14.13 2.76 -1.26
N PRO A 63 -13.91 2.17 -0.07
CA PRO A 63 -13.70 2.94 1.14
C PRO A 63 -12.52 3.90 0.98
N GLU A 64 -12.60 5.09 1.58
CA GLU A 64 -11.55 6.12 1.49
C GLU A 64 -10.14 5.60 1.80
N PHE A 65 -9.99 4.73 2.80
CA PHE A 65 -8.68 4.16 3.14
C PHE A 65 -8.10 3.27 2.02
N VAL A 66 -8.94 2.64 1.19
CA VAL A 66 -8.48 1.85 0.03
C VAL A 66 -7.92 2.78 -1.03
N GLU A 67 -8.59 3.90 -1.30
CA GLU A 67 -8.10 4.92 -2.23
C GLU A 67 -6.81 5.57 -1.73
N LEU A 68 -6.73 5.92 -0.45
CA LEU A 68 -5.49 6.42 0.17
C LEU A 68 -4.34 5.41 0.02
N ARG A 69 -4.61 4.12 0.22
CA ARG A 69 -3.60 3.08 0.08
C ARG A 69 -3.10 2.94 -1.36
N ARG A 70 -3.99 3.09 -2.35
CA ARG A 70 -3.64 3.13 -3.77
C ARG A 70 -2.78 4.35 -4.09
N GLU A 71 -3.19 5.53 -3.64
CA GLU A 71 -2.43 6.77 -3.85
C GLU A 71 -1.02 6.69 -3.24
N ILE A 72 -0.88 6.17 -2.03
CA ILE A 72 0.41 5.95 -1.37
C ILE A 72 1.30 5.03 -2.23
N ALA A 73 0.75 3.92 -2.74
CA ALA A 73 1.48 2.99 -3.58
C ALA A 73 1.95 3.64 -4.90
N ASP A 74 1.06 4.38 -5.57
CA ASP A 74 1.36 5.04 -6.84
C ASP A 74 2.44 6.13 -6.66
N ARG A 75 2.34 6.94 -5.60
CA ARG A 75 3.36 7.96 -5.26
C ARG A 75 4.70 7.32 -4.90
N ARG A 76 4.71 6.23 -4.13
CA ARG A 76 5.93 5.47 -3.81
C ARG A 76 6.59 4.94 -5.08
N ASN A 77 5.82 4.34 -5.98
CA ASN A 77 6.33 3.81 -7.24
C ASN A 77 6.94 4.91 -8.13
N SER A 78 6.29 6.08 -8.20
CA SER A 78 6.83 7.24 -8.91
C SER A 78 8.15 7.72 -8.30
N LEU A 79 8.22 7.78 -6.97
CA LEU A 79 9.42 8.18 -6.23
C LEU A 79 10.60 7.22 -6.46
N VAL A 80 10.35 5.90 -6.46
CA VAL A 80 11.36 4.87 -6.75
C VAL A 80 11.92 5.05 -8.17
N ARG A 81 11.06 5.25 -9.18
CA ARG A 81 11.51 5.48 -10.57
C ARG A 81 12.38 6.72 -10.68
N ARG A 82 11.97 7.80 -10.02
CA ARG A 82 12.72 9.05 -9.98
C ARG A 82 14.09 8.88 -9.31
N LEU A 83 14.16 8.14 -8.22
CA LEU A 83 15.42 7.83 -7.54
C LEU A 83 16.35 6.99 -8.42
N ARG A 84 15.82 5.99 -9.14
CA ARG A 84 16.60 5.20 -10.10
C ARG A 84 17.18 6.09 -11.21
N ALA A 85 16.34 6.90 -11.85
CA ALA A 85 16.78 7.82 -12.90
C ALA A 85 17.85 8.81 -12.41
N HIS A 86 17.75 9.27 -11.15
CA HIS A 86 18.76 10.14 -10.55
C HIS A 86 20.09 9.42 -10.30
N ARG A 87 20.07 8.14 -9.90
CA ARG A 87 21.28 7.32 -9.76
C ARG A 87 21.97 7.12 -11.11
N GLU A 88 21.20 6.76 -12.13
CA GLU A 88 21.71 6.62 -13.50
C GLU A 88 22.34 7.94 -13.98
N TRP A 89 21.66 9.07 -13.75
CA TRP A 89 22.21 10.39 -14.05
C TRP A 89 23.54 10.67 -13.31
N LEU A 90 23.66 10.30 -12.02
CA LEU A 90 24.90 10.47 -11.27
C LEU A 90 26.05 9.61 -11.84
N GLU A 91 25.77 8.37 -12.24
CA GLU A 91 26.74 7.46 -12.84
C GLU A 91 27.24 8.01 -14.19
N ASP A 92 26.32 8.40 -15.07
CA ASP A 92 26.62 9.02 -16.36
C ASP A 92 27.42 10.32 -16.16
N ARG A 93 27.02 11.12 -15.16
CA ARG A 93 27.67 12.39 -14.88
C ARG A 93 29.08 12.19 -14.35
N ALA A 94 29.30 11.19 -13.50
CA ALA A 94 30.63 10.82 -13.01
C ALA A 94 31.54 10.35 -14.16
N ALA A 95 30.99 9.65 -15.16
CA ALA A 95 31.74 9.29 -16.37
C ALA A 95 32.14 10.52 -17.18
N LEU A 96 31.21 11.42 -17.48
CA LEU A 96 31.48 12.65 -18.23
C LEU A 96 32.52 13.55 -17.52
N LEU A 97 32.49 13.62 -16.19
CA LEU A 97 33.46 14.40 -15.41
C LEU A 97 34.90 13.88 -15.54
N ARG A 98 35.10 12.57 -15.79
CA ARG A 98 36.43 12.00 -16.00
C ARG A 98 37.06 12.41 -17.33
N ASP A 99 36.22 12.69 -18.33
CA ASP A 99 36.67 12.99 -19.70
C ASP A 99 36.74 14.51 -19.99
N LEU A 100 36.39 15.35 -19.01
CA LEU A 100 36.37 16.81 -19.15
C LEU A 100 37.79 17.41 -19.05
N PRO A 101 38.10 18.48 -19.82
CA PRO A 101 39.32 19.26 -19.63
C PRO A 101 39.42 19.83 -18.22
N ALA A 102 40.64 19.91 -17.69
CA ALA A 102 40.91 20.31 -16.31
C ALA A 102 40.28 21.66 -15.94
N GLU A 103 40.22 22.60 -16.88
CA GLU A 103 39.67 23.95 -16.68
C GLU A 103 38.15 23.93 -16.39
N ARG A 104 37.45 22.87 -16.81
CA ARG A 104 35.98 22.76 -16.69
C ARG A 104 35.52 21.80 -15.60
N ILE A 105 36.42 20.96 -15.07
CA ILE A 105 36.06 19.91 -14.10
C ILE A 105 35.47 20.50 -12.82
N LEU A 106 36.08 21.57 -12.27
CA LEU A 106 35.63 22.16 -11.00
C LEU A 106 34.20 22.73 -11.10
N ASP A 107 33.93 23.54 -12.13
CA ASP A 107 32.60 24.13 -12.33
C ASP A 107 31.54 23.06 -12.63
N ALA A 108 31.90 22.07 -13.46
CA ALA A 108 31.01 20.96 -13.78
C ALA A 108 30.71 20.08 -12.56
N ALA A 109 31.70 19.85 -11.69
CA ALA A 109 31.53 19.12 -10.44
C ALA A 109 30.65 19.88 -9.46
N ARG A 110 30.87 21.20 -9.30
CA ARG A 110 30.02 22.05 -8.45
C ARG A 110 28.57 22.04 -8.91
N ALA A 111 28.32 22.22 -10.21
CA ALA A 111 26.97 22.17 -10.77
C ALA A 111 26.31 20.80 -10.56
N THR A 112 27.10 19.72 -10.58
CA THR A 112 26.62 18.36 -10.32
C THR A 112 26.20 18.22 -8.86
N THR A 113 27.03 18.65 -7.91
CA THR A 113 26.71 18.65 -6.47
C THR A 113 25.48 19.51 -6.15
N ASP A 114 25.37 20.69 -6.76
CA ASP A 114 24.22 21.59 -6.56
C ASP A 114 22.92 20.98 -7.10
N PHE A 115 22.98 20.27 -8.23
CA PHE A 115 21.82 19.55 -8.75
C PHE A 115 21.46 18.34 -7.88
N ASP A 116 22.45 17.54 -7.47
CA ASP A 116 22.24 16.40 -6.58
C ASP A 116 21.59 16.83 -5.25
N GLY A 117 22.08 17.92 -4.65
CA GLY A 117 21.49 18.50 -3.44
C GLY A 117 20.03 18.90 -3.61
N ARG A 118 19.68 19.52 -4.75
CA ARG A 118 18.28 19.88 -5.08
C ARG A 118 17.40 18.65 -5.21
N VAL A 119 17.83 17.65 -5.99
CA VAL A 119 17.08 16.40 -6.14
C VAL A 119 16.90 15.71 -4.79
N GLY A 120 17.95 15.65 -3.97
CA GLY A 120 17.87 15.10 -2.61
C GLY A 120 16.84 15.83 -1.73
N SER A 121 16.75 17.15 -1.83
CA SER A 121 15.74 17.94 -1.11
C SER A 121 14.32 17.61 -1.57
N GLU A 122 14.11 17.55 -2.88
CA GLU A 122 12.82 17.22 -3.47
C GLU A 122 12.36 15.79 -3.12
N LEU A 123 13.29 14.82 -3.11
CA LEU A 123 13.00 13.45 -2.68
C LEU A 123 12.55 13.41 -1.20
N ARG A 124 13.25 14.12 -0.31
CA ARG A 124 12.87 14.21 1.11
C ARG A 124 11.49 14.86 1.30
N SER A 125 11.19 15.91 0.54
CA SER A 125 9.85 16.54 0.56
C SER A 125 8.77 15.55 0.12
N ALA A 126 8.99 14.83 -0.97
CA ALA A 126 8.05 13.83 -1.47
C ALA A 126 7.83 12.67 -0.48
N ILE A 127 8.88 12.22 0.22
CA ILE A 127 8.75 11.25 1.32
C ILE A 127 7.87 11.82 2.44
N GLY A 128 8.07 13.09 2.82
CA GLY A 128 7.23 13.77 3.81
C GLY A 128 5.75 13.79 3.42
N GLU A 129 5.44 14.09 2.16
CA GLU A 129 4.06 14.06 1.63
C GLU A 129 3.45 12.67 1.67
N ILE A 130 4.20 11.64 1.28
CA ILE A 130 3.76 10.24 1.37
C ILE A 130 3.52 9.86 2.83
N ASN A 131 4.39 10.26 3.76
CA ASN A 131 4.23 9.98 5.17
C ASN A 131 3.01 10.69 5.78
N ALA A 132 2.66 11.87 5.30
CA ALA A 132 1.42 12.54 5.69
C ALA A 132 0.19 11.74 5.21
N LEU A 133 0.22 11.15 4.01
CA LEU A 133 -0.82 10.23 3.53
C LEU A 133 -0.89 8.95 4.37
N VAL A 134 0.27 8.35 4.68
CA VAL A 134 0.36 7.14 5.54
C VAL A 134 -0.23 7.43 6.92
N ALA A 135 0.08 8.57 7.54
CA ALA A 135 -0.52 8.97 8.81
C ALA A 135 -2.06 9.07 8.71
N ARG A 136 -2.58 9.73 7.66
CA ARG A 136 -4.03 9.81 7.43
C ARG A 136 -4.69 8.45 7.24
N HIS A 137 -4.05 7.55 6.51
CA HIS A 137 -4.50 6.18 6.32
C HIS A 137 -4.54 5.42 7.65
N ASN A 138 -3.45 5.47 8.43
CA ASN A 138 -3.30 4.72 9.66
C ASN A 138 -4.30 5.12 10.76
N LEU A 139 -4.75 6.37 10.76
CA LEU A 139 -5.82 6.85 11.64
C LEU A 139 -7.20 6.25 11.32
N ARG A 140 -7.41 5.72 10.11
CA ARG A 140 -8.69 5.21 9.62
C ARG A 140 -8.80 3.69 9.66
N VAL A 141 -7.72 2.99 9.96
CA VAL A 141 -7.65 1.53 9.89
C VAL A 141 -7.16 0.91 11.20
N PRO A 142 -7.58 -0.33 11.53
CA PRO A 142 -6.99 -1.08 12.62
C PRO A 142 -5.48 -1.31 12.44
N ILE A 143 -4.76 -1.52 13.53
CA ILE A 143 -3.29 -1.74 13.55
C ILE A 143 -2.84 -2.78 12.52
N ALA A 144 -3.59 -3.87 12.35
CA ALA A 144 -3.27 -4.94 11.40
C ALA A 144 -3.23 -4.50 9.92
N LEU A 145 -3.80 -3.33 9.59
CA LEU A 145 -3.82 -2.77 8.25
C LEU A 145 -2.95 -1.51 8.11
N GLN A 146 -2.30 -1.06 9.18
CA GLN A 146 -1.45 0.12 9.14
C GLN A 146 -0.21 -0.08 8.26
N ILE A 147 0.26 1.01 7.66
CA ILE A 147 1.42 1.07 6.79
C ILE A 147 2.56 1.74 7.56
N VAL A 148 3.77 1.19 7.44
CA VAL A 148 4.96 1.79 8.06
C VAL A 148 5.33 3.08 7.28
N PRO A 149 5.60 4.20 7.97
CA PRO A 149 6.12 5.40 7.32
C PRO A 149 7.40 5.11 6.53
N LEU A 150 7.52 5.74 5.37
CA LEU A 150 8.65 5.57 4.48
C LEU A 150 9.85 6.38 4.97
N ALA A 151 11.00 5.74 5.03
CA ALA A 151 12.29 6.37 5.22
C ALA A 151 13.10 6.38 3.91
N LEU A 152 14.11 7.23 3.80
CA LEU A 152 14.90 7.32 2.56
C LEU A 152 15.72 6.04 2.32
N GLU A 153 16.11 5.38 3.41
CA GLU A 153 16.89 4.15 3.44
C GLU A 153 16.09 2.98 2.84
N ASP A 154 14.77 2.97 3.05
CA ASP A 154 13.86 1.95 2.51
C ASP A 154 13.79 1.97 0.98
N LEU A 155 14.18 3.09 0.35
CA LEU A 155 14.23 3.25 -1.11
C LEU A 155 15.61 2.91 -1.68
N ARG A 156 16.59 2.56 -0.83
CA ARG A 156 17.94 2.17 -1.26
C ARG A 156 18.10 0.66 -1.48
N GLY A 157 17.19 -0.16 -0.97
CA GLY A 157 17.26 -1.62 -1.02
C GLY A 157 16.54 -2.30 -2.20
N ASP A 158 15.82 -1.55 -3.04
CA ASP A 158 15.05 -2.06 -4.20
C ASP A 158 15.72 -1.74 -5.56
#